data_AF-W0DT62-F1
#
_entry.id   AF-W0DT62-F1
#
_cell.length_a   1.000
_cell.length_b   1.000
_cell.length_c   1.000
_cell.angle_alpha   90.00
_cell.angle_beta   90.00
_cell.angle_gamma   90.00
#
_symmetry.space_group_name_H-M   'P 1'
#
loop_
_entity.id
_entity.type
_entity.pdbx_description
1 polymer ?
#
loop_
_entity_poly.entity_id
_entity_poly.type
_entity_poly.pdbx_seq_one_letter_code
_entity_poly.pdbx_strand_id
1 'polypeptide(L)'
;MASNAFEVVPPGLNLRSSTQVTPSNRIAVLPQGTRVTKLDDADDAGWWKVWVEIEGRPVEGFVAYRFLAPVAEPAPSSPLSAPDLPAAHLAEGRADVTRAFHGHWAFPLGESERPSPPEGDVSARVSAIVSIVEWLAVDRTEQHRRWWKNPSTTYCNVYAHDLCYLAGCYLPRVWWNVSAILRLARGETVRPIYGQTVTEVRANSLFDWLNEHGSNFGWQRSFSLDEVQENANGGRLGLIVAQRHDLNRSGHISVVVPEHGNHSAARHAGSVERPLQTQAGVTNRRWFNGPHAWWRGGQFREFGFWTHQG
;
A
#
# COMPACT_ATOMS: atom_id res chain seq x y z
N MET A 1 39.83 7.88 0.38
CA MET A 1 38.74 8.62 1.05
C MET A 1 37.88 7.60 1.77
N ALA A 2 37.45 7.86 3.00
CA ALA A 2 36.56 6.92 3.69
C ALA A 2 35.26 6.81 2.88
N SER A 3 34.81 5.57 2.62
CA SER A 3 33.51 5.34 2.00
C SER A 3 32.43 5.95 2.89
N ASN A 4 31.59 6.81 2.31
CA ASN A 4 30.38 7.32 2.99
C ASN A 4 29.22 6.33 2.88
N ALA A 5 29.43 5.14 2.33
CA ALA A 5 28.41 4.10 2.20
C ALA A 5 28.47 3.13 3.38
N PHE A 6 27.29 2.88 3.94
CA PHE A 6 27.07 1.98 5.05
C PHE A 6 25.91 1.03 4.74
N GLU A 7 25.83 -0.08 5.47
CA GLU A 7 24.72 -1.03 5.40
C GLU A 7 24.04 -1.19 6.75
N VAL A 8 22.73 -1.43 6.70
CA VAL A 8 21.93 -1.76 7.88
C VAL A 8 22.28 -3.17 8.37
N VAL A 9 22.79 -3.26 9.61
CA VAL A 9 23.15 -4.53 10.25
C VAL A 9 21.96 -5.29 10.84
N PRO A 10 21.03 -4.67 11.59
CA PRO A 10 19.92 -5.41 12.18
C PRO A 10 18.87 -5.81 11.12
N PRO A 11 17.95 -6.75 11.43
CA PRO A 11 16.83 -7.13 10.56
C PRO A 11 15.98 -5.95 10.05
N GLY A 12 15.92 -4.86 10.82
CA GLY A 12 15.26 -3.62 10.42
C GLY A 12 15.76 -2.41 11.21
N LEU A 13 15.85 -1.26 10.54
CA LEU A 13 16.26 0.02 11.14
C LEU A 13 15.28 1.13 10.77
N ASN A 14 14.72 1.82 11.75
CA ASN A 14 13.78 2.91 11.49
C ASN A 14 14.52 4.14 10.92
N LEU A 15 14.14 4.56 9.71
CA LEU A 15 14.45 5.88 9.16
C LEU A 15 13.47 6.90 9.75
N ARG A 16 13.98 8.03 10.24
CA ARG A 16 13.17 9.03 10.95
C ARG A 16 13.32 10.44 10.39
N SER A 17 12.30 11.27 10.54
CA SER A 17 12.36 12.69 10.18
C SER A 17 13.07 13.56 11.22
N SER A 18 13.26 13.05 12.43
CA SER A 18 14.14 13.64 13.45
C SER A 18 14.79 12.55 14.30
N THR A 19 15.80 12.93 15.06
CA THR A 19 16.62 12.08 15.94
C THR A 19 15.89 11.56 17.17
N GLN A 20 14.75 12.15 17.54
CA GLN A 20 13.96 11.70 18.69
C GLN A 20 13.32 10.33 18.43
N VAL A 21 13.38 9.40 19.39
CA VAL A 21 12.76 8.08 19.23
C VAL A 21 11.28 8.15 19.56
N THR A 22 10.45 8.50 18.58
CA THR A 22 8.99 8.57 18.73
C THR A 22 8.27 7.85 17.59
N PRO A 23 7.07 7.27 17.79
CA PRO A 23 6.32 6.68 16.68
C PRO A 23 5.92 7.70 15.59
N SER A 24 5.77 8.98 15.96
CA SER A 24 5.28 10.05 15.09
C SER A 24 6.27 10.48 14.02
N ASN A 25 7.58 10.25 14.20
CA ASN A 25 8.59 10.70 13.25
C ASN A 25 9.19 9.56 12.39
N ARG A 26 8.62 8.35 12.44
CA ARG A 26 9.05 7.25 11.58
C ARG A 26 8.64 7.52 10.13
N ILE A 27 9.59 7.40 9.21
CA ILE A 27 9.40 7.50 7.76
C ILE A 27 9.22 6.10 7.16
N ALA A 28 10.17 5.20 7.43
CA ALA A 28 10.19 3.83 6.90
C ALA A 28 10.99 2.90 7.84
N VAL A 29 10.90 1.58 7.62
CA VAL A 29 11.86 0.62 8.17
C VAL A 29 12.78 0.17 7.03
N LEU A 30 14.09 0.33 7.22
CA LEU A 30 15.11 -0.13 6.29
C LEU A 30 15.43 -1.59 6.63
N PRO A 31 15.25 -2.54 5.71
CA PRO A 31 15.65 -3.93 5.92
C PRO A 31 17.15 -4.09 6.17
N GLN A 32 17.54 -5.24 6.72
CA GLN A 32 18.95 -5.63 6.78
C GLN A 32 19.60 -5.60 5.39
N GLY A 33 20.84 -5.12 5.33
CA GLY A 33 21.62 -4.99 4.10
C GLY A 33 21.23 -3.79 3.23
N THR A 34 20.20 -3.02 3.59
CA THR A 34 19.91 -1.75 2.90
C THR A 34 21.12 -0.84 2.99
N ARG A 35 21.59 -0.38 1.83
CA ARG A 35 22.68 0.58 1.74
C ARG A 35 22.18 1.99 1.97
N VAL A 36 22.94 2.75 2.75
CA VAL A 36 22.69 4.16 3.04
C VAL A 36 23.97 4.95 2.83
N THR A 37 23.82 6.20 2.40
CA THR A 37 24.94 7.14 2.28
C THR A 37 24.88 8.11 3.44
N LYS A 38 25.94 8.19 4.24
CA LYS A 38 26.08 9.23 5.28
C LYS A 38 26.18 10.59 4.60
N LEU A 39 25.25 11.49 4.95
CA LEU A 39 25.27 12.89 4.52
C LEU A 39 25.97 13.77 5.55
N ASP A 40 25.60 13.62 6.82
CA ASP A 40 26.12 14.46 7.90
C ASP A 40 26.01 13.76 9.28
N ASP A 41 26.76 14.26 10.25
CA ASP A 41 26.51 13.98 11.66
C ASP A 41 25.28 14.78 12.11
N ALA A 42 24.40 14.17 12.90
CA ALA A 42 23.28 14.91 13.49
C ALA A 42 23.75 15.63 14.76
N ASP A 43 23.02 16.69 15.14
CA ASP A 43 23.28 17.42 16.40
C ASP A 43 23.20 16.50 17.64
N ASP A 44 22.33 15.49 17.58
CA ASP A 44 22.22 14.47 18.62
C ASP A 44 23.28 13.39 18.44
N ALA A 45 24.21 13.33 19.40
CA ALA A 45 25.23 12.30 19.48
C ALA A 45 24.60 10.89 19.38
N GLY A 46 25.09 10.08 18.44
CA GLY A 46 24.53 8.75 18.18
C GLY A 46 23.72 8.64 16.88
N TRP A 47 23.45 9.75 16.20
CA TRP A 47 22.62 9.80 15.00
C TRP A 47 23.37 10.39 13.81
N TRP A 48 23.08 9.87 12.63
CA TRP A 48 23.52 10.43 11.35
C TRP A 48 22.33 10.80 10.50
N LYS A 49 22.50 11.88 9.73
CA LYS A 49 21.66 12.17 8.57
C LYS A 49 22.14 11.29 7.42
N VAL A 50 21.23 10.54 6.82
CA VAL A 50 21.52 9.62 5.73
C VAL A 50 20.61 9.87 4.54
N TRP A 51 21.13 9.51 3.38
CA TRP A 51 20.38 9.37 2.13
C TRP A 51 20.22 7.88 1.82
N VAL A 52 19.05 7.48 1.33
CA VAL A 52 18.76 6.11 0.92
C VAL A 52 17.79 6.12 -0.25
N GLU A 53 17.93 5.17 -1.17
CA GLU A 53 16.95 4.93 -2.22
C GLU A 53 16.03 3.78 -1.80
N ILE A 54 14.71 4.01 -1.78
CA ILE A 54 13.70 2.99 -1.48
C ILE A 54 12.78 2.91 -2.69
N GLU A 55 12.76 1.77 -3.38
CA GLU A 55 11.95 1.56 -4.60
C GLU A 55 12.18 2.66 -5.66
N GLY A 56 13.43 3.07 -5.87
CA GLY A 56 13.79 4.12 -6.83
C GLY A 56 13.46 5.55 -6.38
N ARG A 57 12.96 5.74 -5.15
CA ARG A 57 12.71 7.07 -4.58
C ARG A 57 13.82 7.45 -3.60
N PRO A 58 14.51 8.60 -3.79
CA PRO A 58 15.47 9.09 -2.83
C PRO A 58 14.75 9.61 -1.58
N VAL A 59 15.23 9.21 -0.41
CA VAL A 59 14.69 9.60 0.89
C VAL A 59 15.85 10.01 1.80
N GLU A 60 15.70 11.17 2.44
CA GLU A 60 16.59 11.61 3.51
C GLU A 60 15.95 11.40 4.88
N GLY A 61 16.77 11.09 5.87
CA GLY A 61 16.32 11.02 7.26
C GLY A 61 17.45 10.72 8.23
N PHE A 62 17.07 10.40 9.45
CA PHE A 62 18.00 10.13 10.55
C PHE A 62 17.93 8.67 10.97
N VAL A 63 19.10 8.09 11.21
CA VAL A 63 19.26 6.74 11.77
C VAL A 63 20.32 6.72 12.87
N ALA A 64 20.18 5.81 13.83
CA ALA A 64 21.20 5.63 14.86
C ALA A 64 22.40 4.87 14.26
N TYR A 65 23.56 5.53 14.18
CA TYR A 65 24.69 5.02 13.40
C TYR A 65 25.28 3.71 13.92
N ARG A 66 25.09 3.40 15.21
CA ARG A 66 25.55 2.14 15.82
C ARG A 66 24.96 0.88 15.17
N PHE A 67 23.91 1.02 14.38
CA PHE A 67 23.27 -0.07 13.64
C PHE A 67 23.74 -0.16 12.18
N LEU A 68 24.75 0.63 11.83
CA LEU A 68 25.34 0.67 10.50
C LEU A 68 26.75 0.06 10.53
N ALA A 69 27.09 -0.68 9.48
CA ALA A 69 28.45 -1.14 9.22
C ALA A 69 28.99 -0.48 7.95
N PRO A 70 30.29 -0.11 7.89
CA PRO A 70 30.89 0.43 6.69
C PRO A 70 30.91 -0.63 5.60
N VAL A 71 30.49 -0.25 4.38
CA VAL A 71 30.55 -1.13 3.22
C VAL A 71 31.82 -0.78 2.44
N ALA A 72 32.71 -1.75 2.27
CA ALA A 72 33.77 -1.65 1.27
C ALA A 72 33.11 -1.62 -0.10
N GLU A 73 33.38 -0.63 -0.95
CA GLU A 73 32.77 -0.52 -2.28
C GLU A 73 32.91 -1.84 -3.06
N PRO A 74 31.80 -2.56 -3.38
CA PRO A 74 31.85 -3.67 -4.31
C PRO A 74 31.18 -3.26 -5.63
N ALA A 75 31.60 -3.94 -6.69
CA ALA A 75 31.14 -3.77 -8.06
C ALA A 75 29.60 -3.64 -8.17
N PRO A 76 29.10 -2.88 -9.16
CA PRO A 76 27.66 -2.70 -9.38
C PRO A 76 27.01 -4.08 -9.57
N SER A 77 26.21 -4.49 -8.59
CA SER A 77 25.26 -5.57 -8.81
C SER A 77 24.10 -4.95 -9.57
N SER A 78 23.95 -5.36 -10.82
CA SER A 78 22.70 -5.10 -11.54
C SER A 78 21.60 -5.83 -10.78
N PRO A 79 20.51 -5.16 -10.35
CA PRO A 79 19.38 -5.89 -9.81
C PRO A 79 18.90 -6.86 -10.90
N LEU A 80 18.77 -8.14 -10.55
CA LEU A 80 18.01 -9.06 -11.39
C LEU A 80 16.60 -8.48 -11.49
N SER A 81 16.18 -8.04 -12.68
CA SER A 81 14.79 -7.66 -12.90
C SER A 81 13.91 -8.84 -12.49
N ALA A 82 13.03 -8.61 -11.52
CA ALA A 82 12.00 -9.59 -11.19
C ALA A 82 11.23 -9.94 -12.48
N PRO A 83 10.86 -11.21 -12.68
CA PRO A 83 10.06 -11.60 -13.83
C PRO A 83 8.77 -10.77 -13.85
N ASP A 84 8.37 -10.34 -15.04
CA ASP A 84 7.11 -9.63 -15.24
C ASP A 84 5.96 -10.65 -15.09
N LEU A 85 5.38 -10.69 -13.90
CA LEU A 85 4.31 -11.62 -13.55
C LEU A 85 2.97 -11.01 -13.96
N PRO A 86 2.06 -11.75 -14.62
CA PRO A 86 0.77 -11.22 -15.01
C PRO A 86 -0.15 -10.98 -13.80
N ALA A 87 -1.12 -10.09 -13.97
CA ALA A 87 -2.24 -9.93 -13.03
C ALA A 87 -2.97 -11.28 -12.83
N ALA A 88 -3.33 -11.58 -11.58
CA ALA A 88 -4.03 -12.79 -11.19
C ALA A 88 -5.47 -12.47 -10.81
N HIS A 89 -6.41 -12.79 -11.70
CA HIS A 89 -7.84 -12.76 -11.41
C HIS A 89 -8.42 -14.17 -11.47
N LEU A 90 -9.24 -14.54 -10.49
CA LEU A 90 -10.19 -15.63 -10.69
C LEU A 90 -11.31 -15.16 -11.63
N ALA A 91 -12.21 -16.07 -12.02
CA ALA A 91 -13.30 -15.80 -12.96
C ALA A 91 -14.05 -14.48 -12.67
N GLU A 92 -13.99 -13.55 -13.62
CA GLU A 92 -14.64 -12.25 -13.58
C GLU A 92 -16.10 -12.32 -14.07
N GLY A 93 -16.89 -11.27 -13.81
CA GLY A 93 -18.26 -11.15 -14.32
C GLY A 93 -19.24 -12.18 -13.74
N ARG A 94 -18.89 -12.79 -12.61
CA ARG A 94 -19.76 -13.74 -11.90
C ARG A 94 -20.94 -13.02 -11.26
N ALA A 95 -22.15 -13.29 -11.75
CA ALA A 95 -23.39 -12.66 -11.26
C ALA A 95 -23.70 -12.95 -9.78
N ASP A 96 -23.14 -14.01 -9.20
CA ASP A 96 -23.29 -14.36 -7.79
C ASP A 96 -22.29 -13.64 -6.86
N VAL A 97 -21.32 -12.91 -7.42
CA VAL A 97 -20.32 -12.14 -6.65
C VAL A 97 -20.76 -10.68 -6.56
N THR A 98 -21.58 -10.37 -5.56
CA THR A 98 -22.23 -9.06 -5.40
C THR A 98 -21.87 -8.40 -4.07
N ARG A 99 -22.10 -7.10 -3.95
CA ARG A 99 -21.99 -6.36 -2.68
C ARG A 99 -22.93 -6.88 -1.60
N ALA A 100 -24.09 -7.41 -1.97
CA ALA A 100 -25.11 -7.90 -1.03
C ALA A 100 -24.80 -9.28 -0.44
N PHE A 101 -23.86 -10.01 -1.04
CA PHE A 101 -23.48 -11.34 -0.60
C PHE A 101 -22.20 -11.32 0.25
N HIS A 102 -22.27 -11.94 1.43
CA HIS A 102 -21.13 -12.06 2.33
C HIS A 102 -20.29 -13.30 1.99
N GLY A 103 -19.49 -13.20 0.94
CA GLY A 103 -18.64 -14.29 0.50
C GLY A 103 -18.01 -14.02 -0.86
N HIS A 104 -17.44 -15.08 -1.44
CA HIS A 104 -16.74 -15.04 -2.73
C HIS A 104 -15.67 -13.93 -2.80
N TRP A 105 -14.99 -13.69 -1.69
CA TRP A 105 -14.02 -12.59 -1.61
C TRP A 105 -12.87 -12.77 -2.57
N ALA A 106 -12.48 -14.00 -2.91
CA ALA A 106 -11.43 -14.30 -3.88
C ALA A 106 -11.73 -13.86 -5.32
N PHE A 107 -13.00 -13.57 -5.64
CA PHE A 107 -13.45 -13.19 -6.99
C PHE A 107 -13.76 -11.68 -7.04
N PRO A 108 -13.49 -11.01 -8.16
CA PRO A 108 -13.94 -9.63 -8.39
C PRO A 108 -15.47 -9.51 -8.40
N LEU A 109 -15.98 -8.33 -8.06
CA LEU A 109 -17.42 -8.02 -8.13
C LEU A 109 -17.94 -8.20 -9.55
N GLY A 110 -19.08 -8.88 -9.71
CA GLY A 110 -19.67 -9.21 -11.01
C GLY A 110 -21.06 -8.62 -11.28
N GLU A 111 -21.53 -7.68 -10.45
CA GLU A 111 -22.77 -6.93 -10.69
C GLU A 111 -22.72 -6.19 -12.04
N SER A 112 -23.75 -6.37 -12.88
CA SER A 112 -23.82 -5.81 -14.24
C SER A 112 -23.89 -4.28 -14.27
N GLU A 113 -24.46 -3.70 -13.22
CA GLU A 113 -24.67 -2.27 -13.02
C GLU A 113 -23.50 -1.60 -12.27
N ARG A 114 -22.37 -2.29 -12.14
CA ARG A 114 -21.16 -1.73 -11.54
C ARG A 114 -20.64 -0.55 -12.38
N PRO A 115 -20.12 0.52 -11.75
CA PRO A 115 -19.53 1.64 -12.48
C PRO A 115 -18.37 1.19 -13.38
N SER A 116 -18.21 1.89 -14.50
CA SER A 116 -17.06 1.74 -15.38
C SER A 116 -15.80 2.38 -14.76
N PRO A 117 -14.60 1.91 -15.16
CA PRO A 117 -13.35 2.55 -14.76
C PRO A 117 -13.31 4.06 -15.08
N PRO A 118 -12.65 4.88 -14.24
CA PRO A 118 -12.42 6.29 -14.49
C PRO A 118 -11.69 6.51 -15.82
N GLU A 119 -12.30 7.31 -16.70
CA GLU A 119 -11.73 7.70 -17.99
C GLU A 119 -11.91 9.21 -18.22
N GLY A 120 -11.18 9.77 -19.18
CA GLY A 120 -11.28 11.17 -19.57
C GLY A 120 -10.36 12.10 -18.78
N ASP A 121 -10.77 13.36 -18.66
CA ASP A 121 -9.98 14.39 -17.97
C ASP A 121 -9.96 14.19 -16.44
N VAL A 122 -9.24 15.06 -15.72
CA VAL A 122 -9.13 14.98 -14.25
C VAL A 122 -10.50 15.06 -13.59
N SER A 123 -11.38 15.98 -14.03
CA SER A 123 -12.69 16.18 -13.41
C SER A 123 -13.59 14.95 -13.61
N ALA A 124 -13.58 14.36 -14.81
CA ALA A 124 -14.30 13.15 -15.12
C ALA A 124 -13.82 11.97 -14.27
N ARG A 125 -12.50 11.78 -14.15
CA ARG A 125 -11.92 10.70 -13.35
C ARG A 125 -12.21 10.85 -11.86
N VAL A 126 -12.11 12.07 -11.32
CA VAL A 126 -12.49 12.36 -9.94
C VAL A 126 -13.96 12.01 -9.69
N SER A 127 -14.86 12.45 -10.57
CA SER A 127 -16.30 12.14 -10.47
C SER A 127 -16.58 10.64 -10.55
N ALA A 128 -15.86 9.91 -11.41
CA ALA A 128 -15.98 8.46 -11.54
C ALA A 128 -15.51 7.73 -10.27
N ILE A 129 -14.38 8.12 -9.67
CA ILE A 129 -13.90 7.54 -8.40
C ILE A 129 -14.92 7.80 -7.28
N VAL A 130 -15.45 9.02 -7.18
CA VAL A 130 -16.49 9.35 -6.20
C VAL A 130 -17.73 8.48 -6.41
N SER A 131 -18.15 8.30 -7.66
CA SER A 131 -19.28 7.44 -8.02
C SER A 131 -19.03 5.96 -7.68
N ILE A 132 -17.80 5.46 -7.85
CA ILE A 132 -17.41 4.11 -7.42
C ILE A 132 -17.55 3.97 -5.91
N VAL A 133 -17.04 4.90 -5.12
CA VAL A 133 -17.15 4.83 -3.65
C VAL A 133 -18.60 4.94 -3.18
N GLU A 134 -19.39 5.81 -3.80
CA GLU A 134 -20.83 5.95 -3.53
C GLU A 134 -21.61 4.69 -3.93
N TRP A 135 -21.26 4.06 -5.06
CA TRP A 135 -21.84 2.78 -5.44
C TRP A 135 -21.44 1.70 -4.44
N LEU A 136 -20.16 1.55 -4.11
CA LEU A 136 -19.72 0.59 -3.12
C LEU A 136 -20.38 0.84 -1.75
N ALA A 137 -20.59 2.10 -1.33
CA ALA A 137 -21.30 2.49 -0.12
C ALA A 137 -21.00 1.56 1.07
N VAL A 138 -19.72 1.45 1.42
CA VAL A 138 -19.18 0.46 2.38
C VAL A 138 -19.84 0.49 3.76
N ASP A 139 -20.43 1.63 4.11
CA ASP A 139 -21.16 1.92 5.34
C ASP A 139 -22.66 1.53 5.32
N ARG A 140 -23.23 1.16 4.15
CA ARG A 140 -24.58 0.58 4.04
C ARG A 140 -24.56 -0.91 4.36
N THR A 141 -24.15 -1.23 5.58
CA THR A 141 -23.72 -2.58 5.92
C THR A 141 -24.86 -3.60 5.82
N GLU A 142 -26.11 -3.22 6.11
CA GLU A 142 -27.28 -4.10 5.97
C GLU A 142 -27.52 -4.58 4.52
N GLN A 143 -27.31 -3.70 3.54
CA GLN A 143 -27.51 -3.99 2.12
C GLN A 143 -26.23 -4.52 1.47
N HIS A 144 -25.06 -4.01 1.88
CA HIS A 144 -23.75 -4.32 1.27
C HIS A 144 -22.91 -5.19 2.20
N ARG A 145 -23.38 -6.41 2.42
CA ARG A 145 -22.81 -7.35 3.40
C ARG A 145 -21.43 -7.90 3.03
N ARG A 146 -20.96 -7.74 1.79
CA ARG A 146 -19.67 -8.27 1.32
C ARG A 146 -18.50 -7.87 2.24
N TRP A 147 -18.51 -6.65 2.77
CA TRP A 147 -17.49 -6.14 3.68
C TRP A 147 -17.98 -5.97 5.12
N TRP A 148 -19.09 -6.62 5.48
CA TRP A 148 -19.58 -6.63 6.86
C TRP A 148 -18.56 -7.32 7.76
N LYS A 149 -18.02 -6.61 8.75
CA LYS A 149 -17.09 -7.20 9.72
C LYS A 149 -17.77 -8.28 10.57
N ASN A 150 -17.04 -9.31 10.95
CA ASN A 150 -17.43 -10.17 12.06
C ASN A 150 -16.50 -9.89 13.26
N PRO A 151 -16.77 -10.43 14.47
CA PRO A 151 -16.00 -10.09 15.68
C PRO A 151 -14.48 -10.32 15.56
N SER A 152 -14.05 -11.24 14.70
CA SER A 152 -12.65 -11.63 14.51
C SER A 152 -12.01 -11.11 13.22
N THR A 153 -12.80 -10.65 12.24
CA THR A 153 -12.33 -10.43 10.86
C THR A 153 -12.88 -9.14 10.27
N THR A 154 -11.97 -8.34 9.71
CA THR A 154 -12.26 -7.16 8.90
C THR A 154 -11.96 -7.45 7.44
N TYR A 155 -12.61 -6.73 6.53
CA TYR A 155 -12.55 -6.99 5.09
C TYR A 155 -11.93 -5.81 4.32
N CYS A 156 -11.02 -5.07 4.95
CA CYS A 156 -10.40 -3.88 4.38
C CYS A 156 -9.64 -4.16 3.09
N ASN A 157 -8.93 -5.30 3.02
CA ASN A 157 -8.25 -5.74 1.81
C ASN A 157 -9.21 -6.13 0.68
N VAL A 158 -10.36 -6.72 1.00
CA VAL A 158 -11.39 -7.05 0.01
C VAL A 158 -12.00 -5.77 -0.54
N TYR A 159 -12.34 -4.82 0.34
CA TYR A 159 -12.88 -3.53 -0.07
C TYR A 159 -11.90 -2.71 -0.92
N ALA A 160 -10.63 -2.64 -0.50
CA ALA A 160 -9.59 -1.96 -1.28
C ALA A 160 -9.42 -2.61 -2.66
N HIS A 161 -9.38 -3.94 -2.73
CA HIS A 161 -9.36 -4.67 -4.01
C HIS A 161 -10.56 -4.29 -4.89
N ASP A 162 -11.79 -4.36 -4.36
CA ASP A 162 -12.99 -4.13 -5.16
C ASP A 162 -13.04 -2.70 -5.71
N LEU A 163 -12.63 -1.71 -4.90
CA LEU A 163 -12.51 -0.32 -5.34
C LEU A 163 -11.43 -0.18 -6.43
N CYS A 164 -10.23 -0.69 -6.20
CA CYS A 164 -9.15 -0.64 -7.19
C CYS A 164 -9.54 -1.33 -8.51
N TYR A 165 -10.16 -2.50 -8.44
CA TYR A 165 -10.63 -3.24 -9.61
C TYR A 165 -11.66 -2.45 -10.42
N LEU A 166 -12.65 -1.83 -9.76
CA LEU A 166 -13.61 -0.96 -10.43
C LEU A 166 -12.96 0.30 -11.00
N ALA A 167 -11.88 0.77 -10.38
CA ALA A 167 -11.12 1.92 -10.84
C ALA A 167 -10.09 1.58 -11.95
N GLY A 168 -9.99 0.31 -12.36
CA GLY A 168 -8.99 -0.13 -13.34
C GLY A 168 -7.55 -0.22 -12.80
N CYS A 169 -7.37 -0.11 -11.48
CA CYS A 169 -6.07 -0.25 -10.81
C CYS A 169 -5.90 -1.67 -10.29
N TYR A 170 -4.84 -2.39 -10.68
CA TYR A 170 -4.63 -3.76 -10.18
C TYR A 170 -4.08 -3.76 -8.75
N LEU A 171 -4.87 -4.25 -7.80
CA LEU A 171 -4.45 -4.63 -6.46
C LEU A 171 -4.88 -6.09 -6.27
N PRO A 172 -4.03 -7.03 -5.82
CA PRO A 172 -4.39 -8.45 -5.86
C PRO A 172 -5.35 -8.83 -4.74
N ARG A 173 -6.38 -9.62 -5.08
CA ARG A 173 -7.10 -10.43 -4.10
C ARG A 173 -6.45 -11.80 -3.94
N VAL A 174 -6.06 -12.39 -5.05
CA VAL A 174 -5.29 -13.62 -5.10
C VAL A 174 -3.95 -13.34 -5.77
N TRP A 175 -2.93 -14.10 -5.41
CA TRP A 175 -1.62 -13.99 -6.03
C TRP A 175 -1.00 -15.37 -6.27
N TRP A 176 -0.13 -15.43 -7.27
CA TRP A 176 0.59 -16.62 -7.67
C TRP A 176 1.36 -17.21 -6.49
N ASN A 177 1.25 -18.52 -6.30
CA ASN A 177 2.12 -19.22 -5.35
C ASN A 177 3.51 -19.43 -5.96
N VAL A 178 4.47 -19.83 -5.11
CA VAL A 178 5.87 -20.00 -5.54
C VAL A 178 6.02 -20.95 -6.73
N SER A 179 5.25 -22.05 -6.77
CA SER A 179 5.30 -22.99 -7.90
C SER A 179 4.82 -22.35 -9.20
N ALA A 180 3.73 -21.58 -9.16
CA ALA A 180 3.22 -20.85 -10.31
C ALA A 180 4.18 -19.76 -10.78
N ILE A 181 4.79 -19.01 -9.85
CA ILE A 181 5.80 -17.98 -10.16
C ILE A 181 6.99 -18.60 -10.90
N LEU A 182 7.51 -19.75 -10.42
CA LEU A 182 8.63 -20.43 -11.07
C LEU A 182 8.29 -20.91 -12.49
N ARG A 183 7.04 -21.30 -12.73
CA ARG A 183 6.56 -21.70 -14.06
C ARG A 183 6.40 -20.48 -14.99
N LEU A 184 5.81 -19.39 -14.49
CA LEU A 184 5.68 -18.13 -15.22
C LEU A 184 7.05 -17.55 -15.59
N ALA A 185 8.02 -17.62 -14.69
CA ALA A 185 9.41 -17.18 -14.93
C ALA A 185 10.12 -17.99 -16.04
N ARG A 186 9.64 -19.20 -16.36
CA ARG A 186 10.10 -20.01 -17.49
C ARG A 186 9.31 -19.76 -18.79
N GLY A 187 8.40 -18.79 -18.80
CA GLY A 187 7.54 -18.50 -19.94
C GLY A 187 6.37 -19.48 -20.10
N GLU A 188 6.07 -20.32 -19.10
CA GLU A 188 4.90 -21.20 -19.16
C GLU A 188 3.60 -20.40 -18.98
N THR A 189 2.55 -20.80 -19.70
CA THR A 189 1.20 -20.28 -19.43
C THR A 189 0.61 -20.98 -18.20
N VAL A 190 0.32 -20.21 -17.15
CA VAL A 190 -0.30 -20.71 -15.92
C VAL A 190 -1.68 -20.08 -15.76
N ARG A 191 -2.71 -20.91 -15.52
CA ARG A 191 -4.06 -20.41 -15.21
C ARG A 191 -4.22 -20.16 -13.71
N PRO A 192 -4.94 -19.10 -13.30
CA PRO A 192 -5.24 -18.86 -11.89
C PRO A 192 -6.34 -19.83 -11.42
N ILE A 193 -5.96 -20.76 -10.55
CA ILE A 193 -6.81 -21.80 -9.96
C ILE A 193 -6.65 -21.70 -8.45
N TYR A 194 -7.76 -21.44 -7.77
CA TYR A 194 -7.77 -21.21 -6.33
C TYR A 194 -7.21 -22.40 -5.55
N GLY A 195 -6.24 -22.14 -4.68
CA GLY A 195 -5.58 -23.16 -3.86
C GLY A 195 -4.57 -24.04 -4.61
N GLN A 196 -4.46 -23.93 -5.94
CA GLN A 196 -3.52 -24.71 -6.75
C GLN A 196 -2.40 -23.85 -7.32
N THR A 197 -2.72 -22.73 -7.96
CA THR A 197 -1.75 -21.82 -8.57
C THR A 197 -1.79 -20.43 -7.96
N VAL A 198 -2.91 -20.07 -7.32
CA VAL A 198 -3.06 -18.79 -6.60
C VAL A 198 -3.64 -18.99 -5.21
N THR A 199 -3.27 -18.08 -4.31
CA THR A 199 -3.77 -18.04 -2.93
C THR A 199 -4.21 -16.64 -2.55
N GLU A 200 -5.10 -16.52 -1.58
CA GLU A 200 -5.62 -15.23 -1.10
C GLU A 200 -4.52 -14.38 -0.42
N VAL A 201 -4.42 -13.11 -0.82
CA VAL A 201 -3.47 -12.16 -0.23
C VAL A 201 -4.08 -11.52 1.02
N ARG A 202 -3.44 -11.61 2.18
CA ARG A 202 -3.95 -10.95 3.39
C ARG A 202 -3.52 -9.49 3.45
N ALA A 203 -4.16 -8.68 4.29
CA ALA A 203 -3.77 -7.28 4.49
C ALA A 203 -2.30 -7.10 4.89
N ASN A 204 -1.73 -8.00 5.71
CA ASN A 204 -0.30 -7.97 6.03
C ASN A 204 0.57 -8.22 4.79
N SER A 205 0.16 -9.15 3.92
CA SER A 205 0.90 -9.55 2.72
C SER A 205 0.79 -8.53 1.59
N LEU A 206 -0.23 -7.67 1.61
CA LEU A 206 -0.34 -6.57 0.64
C LEU A 206 0.78 -5.54 0.78
N PHE A 207 1.29 -5.32 2.00
CA PHE A 207 2.44 -4.45 2.21
C PHE A 207 3.66 -4.98 1.45
N ASP A 208 3.98 -6.27 1.64
CA ASP A 208 5.11 -6.93 1.00
C ASP A 208 4.91 -6.99 -0.53
N TRP A 209 3.71 -7.36 -0.97
CA TRP A 209 3.37 -7.41 -2.39
C TRP A 209 3.54 -6.05 -3.09
N LEU A 210 3.13 -4.95 -2.45
CA LEU A 210 3.29 -3.62 -3.02
C LEU A 210 4.77 -3.22 -3.15
N ASN A 211 5.61 -3.58 -2.19
CA ASN A 211 7.05 -3.32 -2.28
C ASN A 211 7.72 -4.17 -3.38
N GLU A 212 7.30 -5.42 -3.53
CA GLU A 212 7.94 -6.39 -4.43
C GLU A 212 7.44 -6.30 -5.87
N HIS A 213 6.16 -6.00 -6.06
CA HIS A 213 5.48 -6.09 -7.35
C HIS A 213 4.71 -4.84 -7.73
N GLY A 214 4.43 -3.92 -6.78
CA GLY A 214 3.55 -2.79 -6.99
C GLY A 214 3.91 -1.95 -8.21
N SER A 215 5.21 -1.69 -8.43
CA SER A 215 5.72 -0.92 -9.57
C SER A 215 5.33 -1.51 -10.92
N ASN A 216 5.32 -2.83 -11.04
CA ASN A 216 4.94 -3.53 -12.28
C ASN A 216 3.44 -3.38 -12.59
N PHE A 217 2.64 -3.01 -11.58
CA PHE A 217 1.20 -2.79 -11.68
C PHE A 217 0.81 -1.33 -11.51
N GLY A 218 1.74 -0.40 -11.74
CA GLY A 218 1.46 1.04 -11.73
C GLY A 218 1.39 1.67 -10.34
N TRP A 219 1.66 0.94 -9.26
CA TRP A 219 1.80 1.52 -7.92
C TRP A 219 3.20 2.06 -7.71
N GLN A 220 3.30 3.26 -7.16
CA GLN A 220 4.57 3.85 -6.79
C GLN A 220 4.57 4.22 -5.32
N ARG A 221 5.63 3.85 -4.61
CA ARG A 221 5.82 4.24 -3.21
C ARG A 221 5.90 5.77 -3.08
N SER A 222 5.22 6.29 -2.07
CA SER A 222 5.32 7.69 -1.64
C SER A 222 5.65 7.78 -0.15
N PHE A 223 6.34 8.85 0.21
CA PHE A 223 6.67 9.23 1.59
C PHE A 223 6.03 10.57 1.99
N SER A 224 5.20 11.15 1.13
CA SER A 224 4.53 12.42 1.34
C SER A 224 3.02 12.23 1.27
N LEU A 225 2.31 12.57 2.34
CA LEU A 225 0.84 12.53 2.34
C LEU A 225 0.24 13.61 1.43
N ASP A 226 0.97 14.71 1.20
CA ASP A 226 0.60 15.72 0.21
C ASP A 226 0.61 15.10 -1.20
N GLU A 227 1.69 14.40 -1.58
CA GLU A 227 1.79 13.72 -2.88
C GLU A 227 0.67 12.69 -3.06
N VAL A 228 0.37 11.92 -2.01
CA VAL A 228 -0.70 10.91 -2.06
C VAL A 228 -2.07 11.54 -2.25
N GLN A 229 -2.37 12.64 -1.54
CA GLN A 229 -3.65 13.32 -1.67
C GLN A 229 -3.77 14.09 -2.99
N GLU A 230 -2.70 14.77 -3.43
CA GLU A 230 -2.65 15.49 -4.70
C GLU A 230 -2.81 14.54 -5.89
N ASN A 231 -2.15 13.38 -5.86
CA ASN A 231 -2.34 12.33 -6.86
C ASN A 231 -3.80 11.87 -6.89
N ALA A 232 -4.41 11.65 -5.72
CA ALA A 232 -5.82 11.30 -5.65
C ALA A 232 -6.73 12.40 -6.23
N ASN A 233 -6.48 13.66 -5.88
CA ASN A 233 -7.18 14.82 -6.44
C ASN A 233 -6.97 14.97 -7.96
N GLY A 234 -5.89 14.41 -8.50
CA GLY A 234 -5.62 14.27 -9.94
C GLY A 234 -6.46 13.20 -10.65
N GLY A 235 -7.41 12.56 -9.96
CA GLY A 235 -8.27 11.52 -10.52
C GLY A 235 -7.64 10.14 -10.50
N ARG A 236 -6.82 9.84 -9.49
CA ARG A 236 -6.14 8.55 -9.29
C ARG A 236 -6.44 8.01 -7.89
N LEU A 237 -5.93 6.82 -7.57
CA LEU A 237 -6.06 6.23 -6.24
C LEU A 237 -4.73 6.25 -5.51
N GLY A 238 -4.80 6.47 -4.19
CA GLY A 238 -3.70 6.22 -3.27
C GLY A 238 -4.03 5.09 -2.30
N LEU A 239 -3.01 4.50 -1.68
CA LEU A 239 -3.16 3.49 -0.65
C LEU A 239 -2.39 3.88 0.60
N ILE A 240 -2.94 3.54 1.75
CA ILE A 240 -2.21 3.46 3.02
C ILE A 240 -2.30 2.03 3.50
N VAL A 241 -1.16 1.37 3.68
CA VAL A 241 -1.09 -0.03 4.13
C VAL A 241 -0.21 -0.12 5.36
N ALA A 242 -0.66 -0.84 6.39
CA ALA A 242 0.13 -1.10 7.58
C ALA A 242 0.13 -2.59 7.94
N GLN A 243 1.31 -3.09 8.26
CA GLN A 243 1.56 -4.48 8.60
C GLN A 243 1.73 -4.63 10.11
N ARG A 244 1.11 -5.65 10.70
CA ARG A 244 1.15 -5.88 12.15
C ARG A 244 2.43 -6.57 12.62
N HIS A 245 2.77 -6.36 13.90
CA HIS A 245 3.74 -7.18 14.61
C HIS A 245 3.28 -8.64 14.72
N ASP A 246 2.05 -8.85 15.20
CA ASP A 246 1.42 -10.16 15.26
C ASP A 246 0.83 -10.51 13.89
N LEU A 247 1.56 -11.31 13.12
CA LEU A 247 1.18 -11.72 11.77
C LEU A 247 -0.03 -12.66 11.73
N ASN A 248 -0.43 -13.24 12.87
CA ASN A 248 -1.66 -14.03 12.97
C ASN A 248 -2.91 -13.13 13.01
N ARG A 249 -2.72 -11.81 13.20
CA ARG A 249 -3.78 -10.81 13.11
C ARG A 249 -3.66 -10.03 11.82
N SER A 250 -4.81 -9.68 11.23
CA SER A 250 -4.83 -8.86 10.02
C SER A 250 -4.16 -7.51 10.23
N GLY A 251 -3.31 -7.14 9.27
CA GLY A 251 -2.89 -5.75 9.01
C GLY A 251 -4.08 -4.88 8.62
N HIS A 252 -3.80 -3.68 8.11
CA HIS A 252 -4.86 -2.77 7.69
C HIS A 252 -4.50 -2.01 6.41
N ILE A 253 -5.52 -1.73 5.60
CA ILE A 253 -5.40 -0.98 4.36
C ILE A 253 -6.60 -0.05 4.23
N SER A 254 -6.36 1.17 3.74
CA SER A 254 -7.38 2.11 3.31
C SER A 254 -7.01 2.71 1.97
N VAL A 255 -8.01 3.14 1.21
CA VAL A 255 -7.80 3.79 -0.08
C VAL A 255 -7.92 5.31 0.12
N VAL A 256 -6.94 6.06 -0.38
CA VAL A 256 -6.98 7.52 -0.48
C VAL A 256 -7.69 7.90 -1.78
N VAL A 257 -8.64 8.81 -1.66
CA VAL A 257 -9.61 9.17 -2.70
C VAL A 257 -9.64 10.70 -2.89
N PRO A 258 -10.13 11.19 -4.04
CA PRO A 258 -10.20 12.62 -4.32
C PRO A 258 -11.03 13.39 -3.29
N GLU A 259 -10.56 14.56 -2.90
CA GLU A 259 -11.34 15.55 -2.17
C GLU A 259 -12.49 16.06 -3.04
N HIS A 260 -13.68 16.19 -2.47
CA HIS A 260 -14.88 16.61 -3.18
C HIS A 260 -15.93 17.13 -2.21
N GLY A 261 -16.69 18.16 -2.62
CA GLY A 261 -17.71 18.77 -1.77
C GLY A 261 -17.16 19.15 -0.39
N ASN A 262 -17.76 18.59 0.67
CA ASN A 262 -17.34 18.80 2.06
C ASN A 262 -16.38 17.72 2.59
N HIS A 263 -15.94 16.79 1.75
CA HIS A 263 -15.00 15.73 2.10
C HIS A 263 -13.58 16.13 1.68
N SER A 264 -12.72 16.36 2.66
CA SER A 264 -11.35 16.82 2.45
C SER A 264 -10.35 16.11 3.37
N ALA A 265 -9.08 16.18 3.02
CA ALA A 265 -7.98 15.80 3.87
C ALA A 265 -7.85 16.79 5.04
N ALA A 266 -7.43 16.28 6.20
CA ALA A 266 -7.08 17.13 7.32
C ALA A 266 -5.65 17.65 7.16
N ARG A 267 -5.50 18.98 7.28
CA ARG A 267 -4.23 19.68 7.10
C ARG A 267 -3.81 20.43 8.36
N HIS A 268 -2.51 20.55 8.55
CA HIS A 268 -1.90 21.43 9.54
C HIS A 268 -0.83 22.28 8.85
N ALA A 269 -0.90 23.60 9.03
CA ALA A 269 0.00 24.56 8.38
C ALA A 269 0.12 24.39 6.84
N GLY A 270 -0.97 23.95 6.18
CA GLY A 270 -1.04 23.74 4.74
C GLY A 270 -0.69 22.32 4.27
N SER A 271 0.04 21.53 5.06
CA SER A 271 0.40 20.15 4.73
C SER A 271 -0.65 19.15 5.20
N VAL A 272 -0.87 18.10 4.40
CA VAL A 272 -1.75 16.98 4.71
C VAL A 272 -1.15 16.15 5.84
N GLU A 273 -1.86 16.10 6.96
CA GLU A 273 -1.55 15.17 8.04
C GLU A 273 -2.30 13.85 7.89
N ARG A 274 -3.52 13.93 7.34
CA ARG A 274 -4.42 12.78 7.20
C ARG A 274 -5.22 12.93 5.91
N PRO A 275 -4.93 12.14 4.87
CA PRO A 275 -5.64 12.23 3.61
C PRO A 275 -7.10 11.79 3.77
N LEU A 276 -7.93 12.17 2.82
CA LEU A 276 -9.29 11.68 2.70
C LEU A 276 -9.26 10.22 2.27
N GLN A 277 -9.89 9.36 3.07
CA GLN A 277 -9.82 7.91 2.93
C GLN A 277 -11.22 7.29 2.90
N THR A 278 -11.27 6.07 2.40
CA THR A 278 -12.38 5.12 2.54
C THR A 278 -11.89 3.75 2.99
N GLN A 279 -12.67 3.01 3.79
CA GLN A 279 -12.26 1.71 4.33
C GLN A 279 -13.41 0.77 4.76
N ALA A 280 -13.13 -0.53 4.77
CA ALA A 280 -13.89 -1.57 5.47
C ALA A 280 -13.12 -2.15 6.68
N GLY A 281 -12.81 -1.30 7.65
CA GLY A 281 -12.04 -1.68 8.85
C GLY A 281 -12.91 -2.17 10.01
N VAL A 282 -12.45 -1.92 11.24
CA VAL A 282 -13.26 -2.13 12.47
C VAL A 282 -14.54 -1.30 12.43
N THR A 283 -14.52 -0.16 11.74
CA THR A 283 -15.72 0.59 11.37
C THR A 283 -15.62 0.90 9.89
N ASN A 284 -16.64 0.52 9.13
CA ASN A 284 -16.74 0.87 7.73
C ASN A 284 -16.97 2.39 7.64
N ARG A 285 -16.17 3.05 6.82
CA ARG A 285 -16.21 4.51 6.65
C ARG A 285 -16.14 4.78 5.17
N ARG A 286 -17.21 5.34 4.62
CA ARG A 286 -17.27 5.75 3.22
C ARG A 286 -16.33 6.93 2.94
N TRP A 287 -16.30 7.89 3.86
CA TRP A 287 -15.43 9.07 3.78
C TRP A 287 -14.93 9.38 5.18
N PHE A 288 -13.61 9.48 5.36
CA PHE A 288 -13.04 9.91 6.64
C PHE A 288 -11.61 10.44 6.49
N ASN A 289 -11.24 11.32 7.40
CA ASN A 289 -9.88 11.84 7.58
C ASN A 289 -9.49 11.75 9.08
N GLY A 290 -9.77 10.57 9.66
CA GLY A 290 -9.99 10.29 11.10
C GLY A 290 -9.07 10.99 12.10
N PRO A 291 -9.37 11.03 13.41
CA PRO A 291 -8.70 11.96 14.33
C PRO A 291 -7.18 11.77 14.47
N HIS A 292 -6.64 10.59 14.10
CA HIS A 292 -5.24 10.26 14.23
C HIS A 292 -4.72 9.49 12.99
N ALA A 293 -3.41 9.56 12.76
CA ALA A 293 -2.69 8.77 11.76
C ALA A 293 -2.65 7.29 12.17
N TRP A 294 -3.73 6.55 11.90
CA TRP A 294 -3.96 5.18 12.40
C TRP A 294 -2.80 4.22 12.08
N TRP A 295 -2.12 4.40 10.95
CA TRP A 295 -1.01 3.57 10.47
C TRP A 295 0.24 3.67 11.37
N ARG A 296 0.32 4.71 12.22
CA ARG A 296 1.40 4.87 13.22
C ARG A 296 1.08 4.18 14.55
N GLY A 297 -0.05 3.49 14.67
CA GLY A 297 -0.42 2.76 15.88
C GLY A 297 0.63 1.70 16.27
N GLY A 298 0.90 1.55 17.57
CA GLY A 298 1.95 0.67 18.09
C GLY A 298 1.79 -0.82 17.77
N GLN A 299 0.61 -1.25 17.30
CA GLN A 299 0.38 -2.60 16.80
C GLN A 299 1.04 -2.87 15.43
N PHE A 300 1.37 -1.82 14.69
CA PHE A 300 1.94 -1.92 13.35
C PHE A 300 3.46 -1.84 13.41
N ARG A 301 4.09 -2.88 12.86
CA ARG A 301 5.55 -2.93 12.73
C ARG A 301 6.04 -2.01 11.64
N GLU A 302 5.24 -1.86 10.59
CA GLU A 302 5.56 -1.04 9.43
C GLU A 302 4.31 -0.52 8.73
N PHE A 303 4.45 0.56 7.97
CA PHE A 303 3.42 1.11 7.09
C PHE A 303 4.03 1.76 5.86
N GLY A 304 3.18 2.04 4.88
CA GLY A 304 3.56 2.69 3.64
C GLY A 304 2.42 3.40 2.94
N PHE A 305 2.78 4.26 1.99
CA PHE A 305 1.87 4.95 1.12
C PHE A 305 2.22 4.68 -0.34
N TRP A 306 1.22 4.51 -1.18
CA TRP A 306 1.41 4.33 -2.61
C TRP A 306 0.44 5.19 -3.40
N THR A 307 0.85 5.59 -4.59
CA THR A 307 0.03 6.30 -5.58
C THR A 307 -0.01 5.49 -6.86
N HIS A 308 -1.19 5.36 -7.46
CA HIS A 308 -1.30 4.75 -8.78
C HIS A 308 -0.87 5.74 -9.86
N GLN A 309 -0.19 5.26 -10.91
CA GLN A 309 0.40 6.10 -11.95
C GLN A 309 -0.33 6.09 -13.30
N GLY A 310 -1.29 5.18 -13.49
CA GLY A 310 -2.10 5.03 -14.70
C GLY A 310 -3.57 5.11 -14.40
#